data_AF-A0A0B6X0J4-F1
#
_entry.id   AF-A0A0B6X0J4-F1
#
_cell.length_a   1.000
_cell.length_b   1.000
_cell.length_c   1.000
_cell.angle_alpha   90.00
_cell.angle_beta   90.00
_cell.angle_gamma   90.00
#
_symmetry.space_group_name_H-M   'P 1'
#
loop_
_entity.id
_entity.type
_entity.pdbx_description
1 polymer ?
#
loop_
_entity_poly.entity_id
_entity_poly.type
_entity_poly.pdbx_seq_one_letter_code
_entity_poly.pdbx_strand_id
1 'polypeptide(L)'
;MRRLFVGTLLVGLCAAFGSTSLAQSRSNRHIGINAREQRQKERIEQGIRSGELTRRETARLFAEQAAIRADEARARRSGGELTWRERLRLERELDRASRDIYRQKHDDQDRH
;
A
#
# COMPACT_ATOMS: atom_id res chain seq x y z
N MET A 1 22.22 31.33 -67.96
CA MET A 1 21.63 30.43 -66.95
C MET A 1 22.59 30.39 -65.76
N ARG A 2 22.20 30.99 -64.63
CA ARG A 2 23.09 31.28 -63.49
C ARG A 2 23.23 30.07 -62.57
N ARG A 3 24.46 29.88 -62.12
CA ARG A 3 25.01 28.81 -61.28
C ARG A 3 24.67 28.98 -59.79
N LEU A 4 24.48 27.83 -59.13
CA LEU A 4 24.97 27.39 -57.81
C LEU A 4 24.52 28.09 -56.50
N PHE A 5 24.04 27.24 -55.59
CA PHE A 5 24.07 27.22 -54.12
C PHE A 5 24.45 28.49 -53.34
N VAL A 6 23.51 28.95 -52.50
CA VAL A 6 23.81 29.61 -51.21
C VAL A 6 22.79 29.12 -50.19
N GLY A 7 23.30 28.50 -49.11
CA GLY A 7 22.49 28.00 -48.00
C GLY A 7 21.97 29.12 -47.11
N THR A 8 20.87 28.84 -46.41
CA THR A 8 20.52 29.53 -45.17
C THR A 8 19.72 28.58 -44.29
N LEU A 9 20.35 28.27 -43.17
CA LEU A 9 19.91 27.51 -42.03
C LEU A 9 18.91 28.36 -41.25
N LEU A 10 17.71 27.84 -40.94
CA LEU A 10 16.92 28.34 -39.81
C LEU A 10 16.00 27.23 -39.27
N VAL A 11 16.43 26.75 -38.12
CA VAL A 11 15.77 25.81 -37.23
C VAL A 11 14.47 26.43 -36.72
N GLY A 12 13.32 25.91 -37.14
CA GLY A 12 12.02 26.18 -36.54
C GLY A 12 11.69 25.10 -35.51
N LEU A 13 12.21 25.24 -34.30
CA LEU A 13 11.90 24.35 -33.17
C LEU A 13 10.43 24.55 -32.76
N CYS A 14 9.60 23.60 -33.18
CA CYS A 14 8.18 23.52 -32.83
C CYS A 14 7.95 23.33 -31.32
N ALA A 15 6.98 24.10 -30.83
CA ALA A 15 6.09 23.82 -29.69
C ALA A 15 6.72 23.49 -28.33
N ALA A 16 6.79 24.54 -27.51
CA ALA A 16 6.81 24.45 -26.06
C ALA A 16 5.53 23.77 -25.51
N PHE A 17 5.65 23.27 -24.27
CA PHE A 17 4.63 22.67 -23.38
C PHE A 17 4.39 21.17 -23.51
N GLY A 18 5.45 20.39 -23.31
CA GLY A 18 5.36 19.03 -22.79
C GLY A 18 5.44 19.02 -21.26
N SER A 19 4.55 18.23 -20.64
CA SER A 19 4.68 17.61 -19.30
C SER A 19 4.07 18.33 -18.10
N THR A 20 2.74 18.32 -17.98
CA THR A 20 2.09 18.33 -16.65
C THR A 20 1.74 16.90 -16.25
N SER A 21 2.74 16.11 -15.86
CA SER A 21 2.55 14.76 -15.31
C SER A 21 2.80 14.77 -13.80
N LEU A 22 1.88 15.37 -13.02
CA LEU A 22 1.86 15.28 -11.56
C LEU A 22 0.61 14.56 -11.03
N ALA A 23 0.08 13.59 -11.78
CA ALA A 23 -1.13 12.86 -11.41
C ALA A 23 -0.94 11.35 -11.14
N GLN A 24 0.22 10.76 -11.46
CA GLN A 24 0.38 9.29 -11.44
C GLN A 24 0.77 8.65 -10.09
N SER A 25 0.90 9.42 -8.99
CA SER A 25 1.34 8.86 -7.69
C SER A 25 0.22 8.42 -6.74
N ARG A 26 -1.06 8.45 -7.13
CA ARG A 26 -2.19 8.05 -6.24
C ARG A 26 -2.49 6.55 -6.24
N SER A 27 -2.37 5.85 -7.38
CA SER A 27 -2.78 4.44 -7.48
C SER A 27 -1.83 3.45 -6.77
N ASN A 28 -0.52 3.73 -6.73
CA ASN A 28 0.47 2.85 -6.11
C ASN A 28 0.29 2.72 -4.58
N ARG A 29 -0.40 3.69 -3.98
CA ARG A 29 -0.61 3.78 -2.54
C ARG A 29 -1.67 2.79 -2.05
N HIS A 30 -2.75 2.57 -2.80
CA HIS A 30 -3.77 1.54 -2.46
C HIS A 30 -3.19 0.13 -2.50
N ILE A 31 -2.33 -0.15 -3.49
CA ILE A 31 -1.62 -1.43 -3.61
C ILE A 31 -0.83 -1.74 -2.32
N GLY A 32 -0.26 -0.71 -1.68
CA GLY A 32 0.49 -0.87 -0.43
C GLY A 32 -0.32 -1.37 0.77
N ILE A 33 -1.56 -0.90 0.98
CA ILE A 33 -2.38 -1.32 2.14
C ILE A 33 -2.86 -2.76 1.95
N ASN A 34 -3.47 -3.07 0.81
CA ASN A 34 -3.97 -4.41 0.51
C ASN A 34 -2.84 -5.45 0.60
N ALA A 35 -1.65 -5.13 0.08
CA ALA A 35 -0.49 -6.02 0.17
C ALA A 35 -0.02 -6.23 1.62
N ARG A 36 -0.13 -5.22 2.49
CA ARG A 36 0.19 -5.36 3.93
C ARG A 36 -0.81 -6.22 4.67
N GLU A 37 -2.11 -6.10 4.39
CA GLU A 37 -3.14 -6.97 4.98
C GLU A 37 -2.92 -8.42 4.56
N GLN A 38 -2.64 -8.66 3.28
CA GLN A 38 -2.38 -9.99 2.76
C GLN A 38 -1.17 -10.64 3.43
N ARG A 39 -0.04 -9.92 3.55
CA ARG A 39 1.15 -10.42 4.28
C ARG A 39 0.86 -10.72 5.75
N GLN A 40 0.01 -9.92 6.41
CA GLN A 40 -0.37 -10.17 7.80
C GLN A 40 -1.23 -11.42 7.93
N LYS A 41 -2.20 -11.61 7.02
CA LYS A 41 -2.98 -12.85 6.93
C LYS A 41 -2.09 -14.07 6.74
N GLU A 42 -1.12 -14.00 5.82
CA GLU A 42 -0.18 -15.09 5.57
C GLU A 42 0.67 -15.44 6.80
N ARG A 43 1.10 -14.43 7.59
CA ARG A 43 1.81 -14.64 8.86
C ARG A 43 0.95 -15.33 9.91
N ILE A 44 -0.33 -14.96 10.01
CA ILE A 44 -1.28 -15.62 10.91
C ILE A 44 -1.48 -17.07 10.46
N GLU A 45 -1.72 -17.31 9.18
CA GLU A 45 -1.88 -18.67 8.63
C GLU A 45 -0.62 -19.52 8.76
N GLN A 46 0.56 -18.92 8.65
CA GLN A 46 1.82 -19.60 8.92
C GLN A 46 1.95 -19.95 10.41
N GLY A 47 1.60 -19.04 11.32
CA GLY A 47 1.59 -19.30 12.77
C GLY A 47 0.61 -20.41 13.17
N ILE A 48 -0.56 -20.49 12.52
CA ILE A 48 -1.52 -21.59 12.72
C ILE A 48 -0.90 -22.92 12.28
N ARG A 49 -0.26 -22.95 11.10
CA ARG A 49 0.32 -24.17 10.52
C ARG A 49 1.55 -24.67 11.29
N SER A 50 2.37 -23.75 11.79
CA SER A 50 3.55 -24.08 12.61
C SER A 50 3.20 -24.43 14.05
N GLY A 51 1.99 -24.10 14.51
CA GLY A 51 1.61 -24.21 15.92
C GLY A 51 2.16 -23.08 16.79
N GLU A 52 2.74 -22.03 16.20
CA GLU A 52 3.19 -20.82 16.91
C GLU A 52 2.03 -19.93 17.38
N LEU A 53 0.79 -20.21 16.93
CA LEU A 53 -0.41 -19.48 17.37
C LEU A 53 -1.47 -20.46 17.86
N THR A 54 -2.00 -20.21 19.05
CA THR A 54 -3.18 -20.92 19.57
C THR A 54 -4.44 -20.49 18.83
N ARG A 55 -5.53 -21.27 18.97
CA ARG A 55 -6.84 -20.91 18.42
C ARG A 55 -7.36 -19.58 18.95
N ARG A 56 -7.10 -19.28 20.23
CA ARG A 56 -7.58 -18.06 20.88
C ARG A 56 -6.86 -16.82 20.37
N GLU A 57 -5.54 -16.91 20.21
CA GLU A 57 -4.71 -15.82 19.68
C GLU A 57 -5.04 -15.58 18.21
N THR A 58 -5.18 -16.65 17.45
CA THR A 58 -5.63 -16.59 16.05
C THR A 58 -6.96 -15.85 15.92
N ALA A 59 -7.95 -16.17 16.76
CA ALA A 59 -9.24 -15.49 16.75
C ALA A 59 -9.12 -13.99 17.07
N ARG A 60 -8.27 -13.62 18.03
CA ARG A 60 -7.99 -12.22 18.36
C ARG A 60 -7.32 -11.48 17.19
N LEU A 61 -6.30 -12.08 16.58
CA LEU A 61 -5.57 -11.48 15.45
C LEU A 61 -6.49 -11.29 14.23
N PHE A 62 -7.35 -12.27 13.92
CA PHE A 62 -8.33 -12.11 12.83
C PHE A 62 -9.39 -11.05 13.14
N ALA A 63 -9.83 -10.91 14.40
CA ALA A 63 -10.74 -9.85 14.79
C ALA A 63 -10.11 -8.46 14.59
N GLU A 64 -8.82 -8.31 14.91
CA GLU A 64 -8.07 -7.07 14.65
C GLU A 64 -7.98 -6.78 13.15
N GLN A 65 -7.61 -7.77 12.32
CA GLN A 65 -7.58 -7.60 10.86
C GLN A 65 -8.96 -7.22 10.29
N ALA A 66 -10.04 -7.80 10.83
CA ALA A 66 -11.40 -7.47 10.41
C ALA A 66 -11.78 -6.03 10.79
N ALA A 67 -11.35 -5.54 11.95
CA ALA A 67 -11.57 -4.15 12.37
C ALA A 67 -10.86 -3.16 11.43
N ILE A 68 -9.61 -3.44 11.06
CA ILE A 68 -8.83 -2.60 10.12
C ILE A 68 -9.51 -2.55 8.75
N ARG A 69 -9.96 -3.70 8.22
CA ARG A 69 -10.72 -3.76 6.96
C ARG A 69 -12.02 -2.96 7.02
N ALA A 70 -12.71 -2.99 8.16
CA ALA A 70 -13.93 -2.20 8.36
C ALA A 70 -13.62 -0.70 8.38
N ASP A 71 -12.52 -0.28 9.01
CA ASP A 71 -12.04 1.11 8.97
C ASP A 71 -11.64 1.53 7.57
N GLU A 72 -10.95 0.67 6.82
CA GLU A 72 -10.59 0.93 5.43
C GLU A 72 -11.85 1.08 4.55
N ALA A 73 -12.82 0.19 4.69
CA ALA A 73 -14.08 0.24 3.95
C ALA A 73 -14.92 1.48 4.31
N ARG A 74 -14.85 1.95 5.57
CA ARG A 74 -15.46 3.23 5.97
C ARG A 74 -14.76 4.40 5.27
N ALA A 75 -13.44 4.46 5.33
CA ALA A 75 -12.65 5.54 4.74
C ALA A 75 -12.76 5.62 3.21
N ARG A 76 -12.90 4.48 2.51
CA ARG A 76 -13.13 4.47 1.05
C ARG A 76 -14.54 4.97 0.68
N ARG A 77 -15.54 4.80 1.54
CA ARG A 77 -16.92 5.28 1.28
C ARG A 77 -17.03 6.81 1.37
N SER A 78 -16.15 7.49 2.11
CA SER A 78 -16.19 8.94 2.29
C SER A 78 -15.76 9.75 1.06
N GLY A 79 -15.14 9.14 0.04
CA GLY A 79 -14.65 9.89 -1.13
C GLY A 79 -14.01 9.07 -2.25
N GLY A 80 -14.20 7.74 -2.30
CA GLY A 80 -13.65 6.84 -3.33
C GLY A 80 -12.16 6.51 -3.16
N GLU A 81 -11.36 7.46 -2.68
CA GLU A 81 -9.95 7.28 -2.32
C GLU A 81 -9.70 7.64 -0.86
N LEU A 82 -8.71 6.97 -0.26
CA LEU A 82 -8.26 7.32 1.10
C LEU A 82 -7.57 8.68 1.09
N THR A 83 -8.04 9.59 1.95
CA THR A 83 -7.30 10.83 2.25
C THR A 83 -5.95 10.50 2.90
N TRP A 84 -5.01 11.46 2.87
CA TRP A 84 -3.71 11.28 3.52
C TRP A 84 -3.83 10.95 5.01
N ARG A 85 -4.81 11.56 5.71
CA ARG A 85 -5.05 11.33 7.15
C ARG A 85 -5.58 9.93 7.42
N GLU A 86 -6.58 9.47 6.64
CA GLU A 86 -7.12 8.12 6.75
C GLU A 86 -6.06 7.07 6.45
N ARG A 87 -5.25 7.32 5.41
CA ARG A 87 -4.12 6.45 5.08
C ARG A 87 -3.13 6.34 6.24
N LEU A 88 -2.69 7.46 6.81
CA LEU A 88 -1.74 7.44 7.93
C LEU A 88 -2.31 6.71 9.15
N ARG A 89 -3.62 6.84 9.38
CA ARG A 89 -4.32 6.09 10.43
C ARG A 89 -4.27 4.58 10.14
N LEU A 90 -4.66 4.14 8.94
CA LEU A 90 -4.63 2.73 8.55
C LEU A 90 -3.21 2.16 8.59
N GLU A 91 -2.20 2.91 8.16
CA GLU A 91 -0.80 2.49 8.24
C GLU A 91 -0.37 2.24 9.69
N ARG A 92 -0.76 3.11 10.63
CA ARG A 92 -0.49 2.93 12.06
C ARG A 92 -1.24 1.73 12.65
N GLU A 93 -2.47 1.49 12.23
CA GLU A 93 -3.25 0.32 12.65
C GLU A 93 -2.59 -0.98 12.15
N LEU A 94 -2.16 -1.02 10.88
CA LEU A 94 -1.41 -2.15 10.31
C LEU A 94 -0.04 -2.36 10.96
N ASP A 95 0.62 -1.28 11.42
CA ASP A 95 1.88 -1.38 12.17
C ASP A 95 1.66 -2.01 13.55
N ARG A 96 0.59 -1.63 14.25
CA ARG A 96 0.21 -2.23 15.53
C ARG A 96 -0.13 -3.70 15.36
N ALA A 97 -1.01 -4.02 14.42
CA ALA A 97 -1.39 -5.40 14.13
C ALA A 97 -0.18 -6.26 13.73
N SER A 98 0.77 -5.71 12.95
CA SER A 98 2.01 -6.41 12.62
C SER A 98 2.86 -6.75 13.85
N ARG A 99 2.93 -5.84 14.83
CA ARG A 99 3.63 -6.07 16.11
C ARG A 99 2.87 -7.08 16.97
N ASP A 100 1.55 -7.04 16.97
CA ASP A 100 0.72 -7.97 17.72
C ASP A 100 0.89 -9.39 17.16
N ILE A 101 0.83 -9.55 15.83
CA ILE A 101 1.16 -10.83 15.17
C ILE A 101 2.58 -11.28 15.55
N TYR A 102 3.57 -10.37 15.57
CA TYR A 102 4.93 -10.75 15.94
C TYR A 102 5.00 -11.23 17.39
N ARG A 103 4.37 -10.50 18.32
CA ARG A 103 4.34 -10.85 19.74
C ARG A 103 3.64 -12.19 19.95
N GLN A 104 2.44 -12.38 19.43
CA GLN A 104 1.69 -13.64 19.59
C GLN A 104 2.40 -14.86 18.97
N LYS A 105 3.25 -14.64 17.95
CA LYS A 105 4.05 -15.73 17.34
C LYS A 105 5.29 -16.11 18.14
N HIS A 106 5.74 -15.23 19.04
CA HIS A 106 7.02 -15.37 19.76
C HIS A 106 6.86 -15.25 21.27
N ASP A 107 5.66 -15.02 21.77
CA ASP A 107 5.41 -15.00 23.19
C ASP A 107 5.38 -16.46 23.65
N ASP A 108 6.23 -16.77 24.62
CA ASP A 108 6.32 -18.09 25.22
C ASP A 108 5.09 -18.42 26.09
N GLN A 109 3.95 -17.73 25.87
CA GLN A 109 2.76 -17.80 26.71
C GLN A 109 2.16 -19.20 26.74
N ASP A 110 2.34 -20.04 25.71
CA ASP A 110 1.76 -21.39 25.66
C ASP A 110 2.67 -22.39 24.93
N ARG A 111 3.91 -22.60 25.40
CA ARG A 111 4.67 -23.82 25.10
C ARG A 111 4.53 -24.83 26.25
N HIS A 112 3.31 -25.33 26.48
CA HIS A 112 3.02 -26.40 27.46
C HIS A 112 2.30 -27.57 26.80
#